data_AF-A0A920GC98-F1
#
_entry.id   AF-A0A920GC98-F1
#
_cell.length_a   1.000
_cell.length_b   1.000
_cell.length_c   1.000
_cell.angle_alpha   90.00
_cell.angle_beta   90.00
_cell.angle_gamma   90.00
#
_symmetry.space_group_name_H-M   'P 1'
#
loop_
_entity.id
_entity.type
_entity.pdbx_description
1 polymer ?
#
loop_
_entity_poly.entity_id
_entity_poly.type
_entity_poly.pdbx_seq_one_letter_code
_entity_poly.pdbx_strand_id
1 'polypeptide(L)'
;MPTATNERIAVYEWLMWQMGGFGPMLGQAHHFNYYAPEKVDYAMKRYSVEANRLYGVLDRRLAKTKYVAGEVYSIADIAILPWTRTYQRQNVSIEDYPHVVAWREELGSRDAVVAGMKVGAQWREDLKTLNAEDFAKLFGTK
;
A
#
# COMPACT_ATOMS: atom_id res chain seq x y z
N MET A 1 -19.71 -0.04 -6.83
CA MET A 1 -20.02 -0.91 -5.67
C MET A 1 -21.02 -1.95 -6.13
N PRO A 2 -20.85 -3.24 -5.75
CA PRO A 2 -21.87 -4.26 -6.00
C PRO A 2 -23.21 -3.90 -5.34
N THR A 3 -24.32 -4.41 -5.87
CA THR A 3 -25.65 -4.23 -5.28
C THR A 3 -26.03 -5.37 -4.34
N ALA A 4 -25.55 -6.59 -4.62
CA ALA A 4 -25.74 -7.76 -3.78
C ALA A 4 -25.03 -7.59 -2.41
N THR A 5 -25.73 -7.92 -1.33
CA THR A 5 -25.26 -7.68 0.05
C THR A 5 -23.97 -8.42 0.37
N ASN A 6 -23.86 -9.69 -0.01
CA ASN A 6 -22.68 -10.52 0.21
C ASN A 6 -21.43 -9.95 -0.51
N GLU A 7 -21.58 -9.52 -1.77
CA GLU A 7 -20.48 -8.91 -2.53
C GLU A 7 -20.05 -7.56 -1.93
N ARG A 8 -21.01 -6.77 -1.44
CA ARG A 8 -20.69 -5.52 -0.72
C ARG A 8 -19.93 -5.77 0.57
N ILE A 9 -20.30 -6.79 1.34
CA ILE A 9 -19.60 -7.16 2.58
C ILE A 9 -18.15 -7.50 2.27
N ALA A 10 -17.89 -8.31 1.23
CA ALA A 10 -16.54 -8.63 0.80
C ALA A 10 -15.71 -7.37 0.45
N VAL A 11 -16.32 -6.39 -0.24
CA VAL A 11 -15.65 -5.11 -0.50
C VAL A 11 -15.29 -4.39 0.80
N TYR A 12 -16.20 -4.34 1.78
CA TYR A 12 -15.93 -3.68 3.06
C TYR A 12 -14.88 -4.41 3.89
N GLU A 13 -14.85 -5.74 3.90
CA GLU A 13 -13.83 -6.52 4.60
C GLU A 13 -12.43 -6.15 4.11
N TRP A 14 -12.23 -6.09 2.79
CA TRP A 14 -10.94 -5.73 2.21
C TRP A 14 -10.60 -4.25 2.34
N LEU A 15 -11.59 -3.36 2.30
CA LEU A 15 -11.39 -1.95 2.60
C LEU A 15 -10.96 -1.75 4.06
N MET A 16 -11.59 -2.45 5.01
CA MET A 16 -11.23 -2.36 6.43
C MET A 16 -9.90 -3.04 6.72
N TRP A 17 -9.57 -4.13 6.02
CA TRP A 17 -8.23 -4.72 6.06
C TRP A 17 -7.15 -3.73 5.57
N GLN A 18 -7.44 -2.97 4.50
CA GLN A 18 -6.55 -1.91 4.04
C GLN A 18 -6.38 -0.82 5.11
N MET A 19 -7.49 -0.33 5.67
CA MET A 19 -7.50 0.76 6.65
C MET A 19 -6.86 0.38 7.99
N GLY A 20 -7.06 -0.84 8.47
CA GLY A 20 -6.59 -1.29 9.79
C GLY A 20 -5.25 -2.04 9.78
N GLY A 21 -4.85 -2.57 8.63
CA GLY A 21 -3.63 -3.39 8.50
C GLY A 21 -2.68 -2.87 7.44
N PHE A 22 -3.09 -2.98 6.16
CA PHE A 22 -2.19 -2.72 5.03
C PHE A 22 -1.59 -1.32 5.04
N GLY A 23 -2.44 -0.29 5.08
CA GLY A 23 -1.99 1.11 5.09
C GLY A 23 -1.12 1.44 6.30
N PRO A 24 -1.62 1.27 7.54
CA PRO A 24 -0.86 1.62 8.75
C PRO A 24 0.50 0.91 8.84
N MET A 25 0.57 -0.40 8.57
CA MET A 25 1.82 -1.15 8.70
C MET A 25 2.82 -0.81 7.60
N LEU A 26 2.38 -0.56 6.37
CA LEU A 26 3.27 -0.10 5.29
C LEU A 26 3.73 1.34 5.52
N GLY A 27 2.93 2.17 6.17
CA GLY A 27 3.35 3.50 6.63
C GLY A 27 4.50 3.42 7.64
N GLN A 28 4.42 2.49 8.59
CA GLN A 28 5.52 2.23 9.53
C GLN A 28 6.76 1.69 8.81
N ALA A 29 6.59 0.75 7.87
CA ALA A 29 7.70 0.24 7.06
C ALA A 29 8.38 1.37 6.29
N HIS A 30 7.63 2.25 5.64
CA HIS A 30 8.17 3.43 4.97
C HIS A 30 8.91 4.37 5.93
N HIS A 31 8.34 4.65 7.10
CA HIS A 31 8.96 5.52 8.09
C HIS A 31 10.33 4.98 8.51
N PHE A 32 10.39 3.75 9.03
CA PHE A 32 11.64 3.21 9.57
C PHE A 32 12.66 2.83 8.49
N ASN A 33 12.23 2.38 7.31
CA ASN A 33 13.17 1.98 6.25
C ASN A 33 13.68 3.13 5.40
N TYR A 34 12.92 4.24 5.29
CA TYR A 34 13.23 5.31 4.35
C TYR A 34 13.25 6.71 4.95
N TYR A 35 12.34 7.07 5.86
CA TYR A 35 12.23 8.47 6.34
C TYR A 35 12.94 8.76 7.66
N ALA A 36 13.05 7.79 8.57
CA ALA A 36 13.61 7.99 9.91
C ALA A 36 15.08 8.44 9.82
N PRO A 37 15.48 9.51 10.55
CA PRO A 37 16.83 10.04 10.50
C PRO A 37 17.85 9.07 11.12
N GLU A 38 17.41 8.31 12.12
CA GLU A 38 18.21 7.29 12.78
C GLU A 38 17.74 5.89 12.38
N LYS A 39 18.70 4.98 12.19
CA LYS A 39 18.40 3.58 11.90
C LYS A 39 18.03 2.84 13.18
N VAL A 40 16.86 2.21 13.16
CA VAL A 40 16.36 1.37 14.25
C VAL A 40 16.16 -0.05 13.71
N ASP A 41 17.21 -0.87 13.76
CA ASP A 41 17.26 -2.19 13.10
C ASP A 41 16.08 -3.09 13.47
N TYR A 42 15.67 -3.09 14.76
CA TYR A 42 14.51 -3.87 15.21
C TYR A 42 13.22 -3.41 14.54
N ALA A 43 12.97 -2.09 14.46
CA ALA A 43 11.77 -1.55 13.85
C ALA A 43 11.75 -1.79 12.34
N MET A 44 12.87 -1.52 11.66
CA MET A 44 13.06 -1.82 10.23
C MET A 44 12.74 -3.29 9.94
N LYS A 45 13.33 -4.22 10.69
CA LYS A 45 13.08 -5.66 10.54
C LYS A 45 11.61 -6.00 10.81
N ARG A 46 11.05 -5.54 11.92
CA ARG A 46 9.66 -5.83 12.32
C ARG A 46 8.66 -5.40 11.24
N TYR A 47 8.75 -4.16 10.76
CA TYR A 47 7.78 -3.63 9.80
C TYR A 47 8.02 -4.14 8.38
N SER A 48 9.26 -4.48 8.01
CA SER A 48 9.53 -5.18 6.75
C SER A 48 8.96 -6.60 6.75
N VAL A 49 9.09 -7.34 7.86
CA VAL A 49 8.47 -8.67 8.01
C VAL A 49 6.95 -8.58 7.94
N GLU A 50 6.34 -7.61 8.64
CA GLU A 50 4.89 -7.42 8.59
C GLU A 50 4.40 -6.99 7.20
N ALA A 51 5.15 -6.12 6.51
CA ALA A 51 4.87 -5.74 5.13
C ALA A 51 4.82 -6.98 4.22
N ASN A 52 5.87 -7.82 4.25
CA ASN A 52 5.91 -9.05 3.47
C ASN A 52 4.78 -10.03 3.84
N ARG A 53 4.43 -10.16 5.14
CA ARG A 53 3.28 -10.98 5.57
C ARG A 53 1.97 -10.50 4.94
N LEU A 54 1.75 -9.18 4.92
CA LEU A 54 0.56 -8.55 4.34
C LEU A 54 0.49 -8.68 2.82
N TYR A 55 1.62 -8.53 2.12
CA TYR A 55 1.70 -8.85 0.69
C TYR A 55 1.39 -10.32 0.43
N GLY A 56 1.87 -11.24 1.27
CA GLY A 56 1.51 -12.65 1.17
C GLY A 56 0.01 -12.93 1.39
N VAL A 57 -0.68 -12.16 2.24
CA VAL A 57 -2.15 -12.25 2.37
C VAL A 57 -2.85 -11.79 1.09
N LEU A 58 -2.40 -10.65 0.55
CA LEU A 58 -2.94 -10.09 -0.69
C LEU A 58 -2.71 -11.03 -1.88
N ASP A 59 -1.51 -11.58 -2.02
CA ASP A 59 -1.12 -12.50 -3.08
C ASP A 59 -1.95 -13.78 -3.07
N ARG A 60 -2.08 -14.43 -1.90
CA ARG A 60 -2.94 -15.61 -1.75
C ARG A 60 -4.41 -15.34 -2.04
N ARG A 61 -4.88 -14.10 -1.84
CA ARG A 61 -6.24 -13.71 -2.21
C ARG A 61 -6.36 -13.58 -3.73
N LEU A 62 -5.45 -12.83 -4.35
CA LEU A 62 -5.44 -12.59 -5.80
C LEU A 62 -5.14 -13.86 -6.62
N ALA A 63 -4.55 -14.88 -6.00
CA ALA A 63 -4.45 -16.22 -6.58
C ALA A 63 -5.81 -16.89 -6.83
N LYS A 64 -6.86 -16.46 -6.13
CA LYS A 64 -8.19 -17.10 -6.12
C LYS A 64 -9.29 -16.25 -6.75
N THR A 65 -9.12 -14.94 -6.81
CA THR A 65 -10.12 -14.00 -7.30
C THR A 65 -9.45 -12.93 -8.15
N LYS A 66 -10.15 -12.45 -9.19
CA LYS A 66 -9.59 -11.45 -10.11
C LYS A 66 -9.22 -10.13 -9.43
N TYR A 67 -10.07 -9.67 -8.53
CA TYR A 67 -9.87 -8.48 -7.70
C TYR A 67 -9.95 -8.86 -6.22
N VAL A 68 -9.53 -7.96 -5.32
CA VAL A 68 -9.42 -8.33 -3.89
C VAL A 68 -10.77 -8.73 -3.28
N ALA A 69 -11.87 -8.14 -3.74
CA ALA A 69 -13.20 -8.42 -3.23
C ALA A 69 -13.97 -9.48 -4.04
N GLY A 70 -13.43 -10.01 -5.14
CA GLY A 70 -14.11 -10.97 -6.01
C GLY A 70 -13.86 -10.68 -7.49
N GLU A 71 -14.90 -10.83 -8.32
CA GLU A 71 -14.81 -10.71 -9.78
C GLU A 71 -14.93 -9.28 -10.32
N VAL A 72 -15.37 -8.34 -9.47
CA VAL A 72 -15.66 -6.95 -9.87
C VAL A 72 -14.69 -5.99 -9.20
N TYR A 73 -14.06 -5.13 -10.01
CA TYR A 73 -13.21 -4.04 -9.54
C TYR A 73 -13.95 -3.11 -8.59
N SER A 74 -13.34 -2.78 -7.45
CA SER A 74 -14.02 -2.10 -6.36
C SER A 74 -13.18 -1.00 -5.69
N ILE A 75 -13.78 -0.30 -4.73
CA ILE A 75 -13.08 0.69 -3.91
C ILE A 75 -12.00 0.07 -3.02
N ALA A 76 -12.07 -1.24 -2.73
CA ALA A 76 -11.03 -1.92 -1.98
C ALA A 76 -9.73 -2.00 -2.81
N ASP A 77 -9.83 -2.33 -4.10
CA ASP A 77 -8.68 -2.32 -5.01
C ASP A 77 -8.09 -0.92 -5.16
N ILE A 78 -8.96 0.09 -5.32
CA ILE A 78 -8.57 1.52 -5.39
C ILE A 78 -7.82 1.94 -4.13
N ALA A 79 -8.26 1.50 -2.95
CA ALA A 79 -7.63 1.85 -1.68
C ALA A 79 -6.28 1.14 -1.48
N ILE A 80 -6.14 -0.11 -1.94
CA ILE A 80 -4.92 -0.92 -1.74
C ILE A 80 -3.83 -0.55 -2.75
N LEU A 81 -4.17 -0.37 -4.02
CA LEU A 81 -3.18 -0.24 -5.11
C LEU A 81 -2.13 0.85 -4.87
N PRO A 82 -2.48 2.08 -4.43
CA PRO A 82 -1.50 3.14 -4.22
C PRO A 82 -0.42 2.78 -3.19
N TRP A 83 -0.75 1.99 -2.17
CA TRP A 83 0.19 1.54 -1.15
C TRP A 83 1.24 0.58 -1.68
N THR A 84 1.01 -0.05 -2.84
CA THR A 84 1.95 -0.99 -3.44
C THR A 84 2.98 -0.33 -4.37
N ARG A 85 2.90 0.99 -4.60
CA ARG A 85 3.72 1.67 -5.62
C ARG A 85 5.21 1.66 -5.28
N THR A 86 5.54 1.84 -4.01
CA THR A 86 6.93 1.98 -3.52
C THR A 86 7.27 0.81 -2.58
N TYR A 87 7.00 -0.41 -3.03
CA TYR A 87 7.24 -1.64 -2.26
C TYR A 87 8.72 -1.81 -1.88
N GLN A 88 9.65 -1.32 -2.70
CA GLN A 88 11.09 -1.35 -2.38
C GLN A 88 11.40 -0.55 -1.12
N ARG A 89 10.72 0.59 -0.92
CA ARG A 89 10.84 1.40 0.31
C ARG A 89 10.24 0.71 1.53
N GLN A 90 9.44 -0.33 1.32
CA GLN A 90 8.86 -1.17 2.38
C GLN A 90 9.73 -2.40 2.67
N ASN A 91 10.84 -2.57 1.93
CA ASN A 91 11.70 -3.76 1.97
C ASN A 91 10.91 -5.05 1.65
N VAL A 92 10.00 -4.96 0.66
CA VAL A 92 9.19 -6.08 0.18
C VAL A 92 9.85 -6.70 -1.06
N SER A 93 10.05 -8.01 -1.04
CA SER A 93 10.52 -8.80 -2.20
C SER A 93 9.33 -9.07 -3.11
N ILE A 94 9.04 -8.17 -4.05
CA ILE A 94 7.81 -8.25 -4.83
C ILE A 94 7.73 -9.51 -5.70
N GLU A 95 8.90 -10.07 -6.03
CA GLU A 95 9.06 -11.27 -6.85
C GLU A 95 8.46 -12.51 -6.18
N ASP A 96 8.33 -12.50 -4.84
CA ASP A 96 7.67 -13.57 -4.07
C ASP A 96 6.12 -13.51 -4.17
N TYR A 97 5.57 -12.47 -4.80
CA TYR A 97 4.12 -12.18 -4.87
C TYR A 97 3.63 -11.99 -6.32
N PRO A 98 3.68 -13.05 -7.16
CA PRO A 98 3.39 -12.95 -8.59
C PRO A 98 1.95 -12.52 -8.91
N HIS A 99 0.97 -12.85 -8.06
CA HIS A 99 -0.42 -12.45 -8.27
C HIS A 99 -0.62 -10.97 -7.93
N VAL A 100 0.12 -10.45 -6.94
CA VAL A 100 0.17 -9.00 -6.69
C VAL A 100 0.81 -8.28 -7.87
N VAL A 101 1.89 -8.80 -8.45
CA VAL A 101 2.53 -8.21 -9.64
C VAL A 101 1.53 -8.12 -10.80
N ALA A 102 0.90 -9.23 -11.17
CA ALA A 102 -0.07 -9.27 -12.26
C ALA A 102 -1.26 -8.32 -12.04
N TRP A 103 -1.82 -8.30 -10.82
CA TRP A 103 -2.90 -7.38 -10.45
C TRP A 103 -2.47 -5.91 -10.50
N ARG A 104 -1.24 -5.58 -10.08
CA ARG A 104 -0.70 -4.21 -10.17
C ARG A 104 -0.55 -3.76 -11.62
N GLU A 105 -0.10 -4.66 -12.49
CA GLU A 105 0.05 -4.37 -13.92
C GLU A 105 -1.33 -4.14 -14.57
N GLU A 106 -2.29 -5.04 -14.35
CA GLU A 106 -3.66 -4.91 -14.87
C GLU A 106 -4.31 -3.60 -14.40
N LEU A 107 -4.23 -3.29 -13.10
CA LEU A 107 -4.83 -2.05 -12.61
C LEU A 107 -4.06 -0.80 -13.04
N GLY A 108 -2.74 -0.90 -13.12
CA GLY A 108 -1.85 0.19 -13.54
C GLY A 108 -2.04 0.57 -15.00
N SER A 109 -2.53 -0.33 -15.85
CA SER A 109 -2.83 -0.05 -17.26
C SER A 109 -4.20 0.60 -17.49
N ARG A 110 -5.02 0.80 -16.45
CA ARG A 110 -6.34 1.43 -16.58
C ARG A 110 -6.20 2.94 -16.72
N ASP A 111 -6.77 3.53 -17.76
CA ASP A 111 -6.68 4.98 -18.02
C ASP A 111 -7.05 5.85 -16.82
N ALA A 112 -8.12 5.49 -16.11
CA ALA A 112 -8.57 6.22 -14.92
C ALA A 112 -7.56 6.13 -13.75
N VAL A 113 -6.90 4.99 -13.58
CA VAL A 113 -5.85 4.82 -12.56
C VAL A 113 -4.62 5.64 -12.95
N VAL A 114 -4.20 5.57 -14.21
CA VAL A 114 -3.09 6.39 -14.75
C VAL A 114 -3.36 7.88 -14.56
N ALA A 115 -4.58 8.34 -14.88
CA ALA A 115 -4.99 9.72 -14.69
C ALA A 115 -4.98 10.12 -13.20
N GLY A 116 -5.58 9.31 -12.33
CA GLY A 116 -5.58 9.55 -10.88
C GLY A 116 -4.18 9.62 -10.28
N MET A 117 -3.27 8.75 -10.73
CA MET A 117 -1.87 8.73 -10.29
C MET A 117 -1.05 9.94 -10.77
N LYS A 118 -1.55 10.74 -11.72
CA LYS A 118 -0.92 12.01 -12.14
C LYS A 118 -1.39 13.19 -11.28
N VAL A 119 -2.54 13.10 -10.65
CA VAL A 119 -3.08 14.18 -9.80
C VAL A 119 -2.12 14.47 -8.64
N GLY A 120 -1.88 15.77 -8.41
CA GLY A 120 -1.01 16.26 -7.34
C GLY A 120 0.47 15.88 -7.50
N ALA A 121 0.91 15.42 -8.67
CA ALA A 121 2.32 15.07 -8.90
C ALA A 121 3.25 16.27 -8.65
N GLN A 122 2.81 17.48 -8.97
CA GLN A 122 3.52 18.73 -8.72
C GLN A 122 3.65 19.11 -7.25
N TRP A 123 2.89 18.47 -6.35
CA TRP A 123 2.94 18.70 -4.90
C TRP A 123 3.70 17.61 -4.16
N ARG A 124 4.31 16.64 -4.87
CA ARG A 124 5.07 15.56 -4.23
C ARG A 124 6.47 16.04 -3.93
N GLU A 125 6.83 16.03 -2.66
CA GLU A 125 8.19 16.26 -2.19
C GLU A 125 8.77 14.95 -1.65
N ASP A 126 10.08 14.75 -1.80
CA ASP A 126 10.74 13.65 -1.10
C ASP A 126 10.88 14.05 0.37
N LEU A 127 10.27 13.28 1.28
CA LEU A 127 10.34 13.59 2.71
C LEU A 127 11.80 13.57 3.24
N LYS A 128 12.75 12.94 2.53
CA LYS A 128 14.18 13.02 2.85
C LYS A 128 14.80 14.39 2.59
N THR A 129 14.19 15.22 1.75
CA THR A 129 14.69 16.56 1.42
C THR A 129 14.07 17.64 2.29
N LEU A 130 13.19 17.28 3.23
CA LEU A 130 12.63 18.23 4.17
C LEU A 130 13.71 18.79 5.09
N ASN A 131 13.62 20.07 5.38
CA ASN A 131 14.40 20.68 6.45
C ASN A 131 13.92 20.16 7.82
N ALA A 132 14.71 20.39 8.86
CA ALA A 132 14.41 19.91 10.21
C ALA A 132 13.07 20.44 10.76
N GLU A 133 12.68 21.66 10.42
CA GLU A 133 11.43 22.28 10.89
C GLU A 133 10.21 21.58 10.28
N ASP A 134 10.20 21.33 8.98
CA ASP A 134 9.10 20.69 8.28
C ASP A 134 9.03 19.18 8.61
N PHE A 135 10.18 18.55 8.82
CA PHE A 135 10.23 17.19 9.37
C PHE A 135 9.60 17.13 10.77
N ALA A 136 9.95 18.07 11.65
CA ALA A 136 9.38 18.16 12.99
C ALA A 136 7.86 18.38 12.98
N LYS A 137 7.33 19.21 12.06
CA LYS A 137 5.88 19.40 11.88
C LYS A 137 5.15 18.10 11.53
N LEU A 138 5.75 17.23 10.73
CA LEU A 138 5.14 15.98 10.27
C LEU A 138 5.24 14.84 11.31
N PHE A 139 6.35 14.78 12.05
CA PHE A 139 6.65 13.62 12.92
C PHE A 139 6.68 13.96 14.42
N GLY A 140 6.48 15.22 14.80
CA GLY A 140 6.40 15.63 16.21
C GLY A 140 7.72 15.52 16.98
N THR A 141 8.85 15.40 16.29
CA THR A 141 10.19 15.43 16.88
C THR A 141 10.54 16.87 17.24
N LYS A 142 10.68 17.17 18.54
CA LYS A 142 11.20 18.47 19.01
C LYS A 142 12.70 18.58 18.81
#